data_AF-A0A926XL63-F1
#
_entry.id   AF-A0A926XL63-F1
#
_cell.length_a   1.000
_cell.length_b   1.000
_cell.length_c   1.000
_cell.angle_alpha   90.00
_cell.angle_beta   90.00
_cell.angle_gamma   90.00
#
_symmetry.space_group_name_H-M   'P 1'
#
loop_
_entity.id
_entity.type
_entity.pdbx_description
1 polymer ?
#
loop_
_entity_poly.entity_id
_entity_poly.type
_entity_poly.pdbx_seq_one_letter_code
_entity_poly.pdbx_strand_id
1 'polypeptide(L)'
;MQTSENSLTNLDDSNPININGFDNDHPPNPKLIDSCVHCGFCLSTCPSYRVIGKEMDSPRGRIYLMDAINKGEISLNTATVQHFDSCLGCLACVTTCPSGVQYDK
;
A
#
# COMPACT_ATOMS: atom_id res chain seq x y z
N MET A 1 -2.88 23.16 -37.63
CA MET A 1 -2.68 23.18 -36.17
C MET A 1 -3.34 21.95 -35.61
N GLN A 2 -2.56 20.90 -35.33
CA GLN A 2 -3.03 19.74 -34.58
C GLN A 2 -3.13 20.16 -33.10
N THR A 3 -4.29 19.96 -32.49
CA THR A 3 -4.41 19.92 -31.02
C THR A 3 -4.69 18.48 -30.66
N SER A 4 -3.68 17.84 -30.07
CA SER A 4 -3.67 16.44 -29.69
C SER A 4 -4.81 16.10 -28.74
N GLU A 5 -5.52 15.04 -29.08
CA GLU A 5 -6.52 14.35 -28.27
C GLU A 5 -5.81 13.69 -27.09
N ASN A 6 -6.12 14.10 -25.85
CA ASN A 6 -5.71 13.35 -24.67
C ASN A 6 -6.85 12.41 -24.27
N SER A 7 -6.62 11.12 -24.50
CA SER A 7 -7.56 10.03 -24.39
C SER A 7 -7.94 9.80 -22.92
N LEU A 8 -9.18 10.14 -22.56
CA LEU A 8 -9.84 9.62 -21.37
C LEU A 8 -10.21 8.16 -21.65
N THR A 9 -9.32 7.22 -21.33
CA THR A 9 -9.66 5.79 -21.39
C THR A 9 -10.47 5.39 -20.16
N ASN A 10 -11.78 5.33 -20.36
CA ASN A 10 -12.77 4.40 -19.82
C ASN A 10 -12.33 3.57 -18.59
N LEU A 11 -12.90 3.91 -17.43
CA LEU A 11 -13.04 2.98 -16.30
C LEU A 11 -14.19 2.04 -16.64
N ASP A 12 -13.88 0.84 -17.13
CA ASP A 12 -14.83 -0.25 -17.33
C ASP A 12 -14.76 -1.17 -16.10
N ASP A 13 -15.82 -1.16 -15.28
CA ASP A 13 -15.98 -1.88 -14.01
C ASP A 13 -16.05 -3.43 -14.14
N SER A 14 -15.67 -3.99 -15.30
CA SER A 14 -15.94 -5.39 -15.65
C SER A 14 -14.70 -6.29 -15.83
N ASN A 15 -13.48 -5.76 -15.65
CA ASN A 15 -12.25 -6.55 -15.77
C ASN A 15 -11.37 -6.34 -14.53
N PRO A 16 -10.99 -7.39 -13.76
CA PRO A 16 -10.07 -7.21 -12.64
C PRO A 16 -8.76 -6.67 -13.19
N ILE A 17 -8.51 -5.38 -12.96
CA ILE A 17 -7.30 -4.73 -13.44
C ILE A 17 -6.14 -5.38 -12.70
N ASN A 18 -5.47 -6.30 -13.37
CA ASN A 18 -4.22 -6.87 -12.89
C ASN A 18 -3.12 -5.87 -13.26
N ILE A 19 -3.02 -4.80 -12.46
CA ILE A 19 -2.00 -3.77 -12.66
C ILE A 19 -0.67 -4.37 -12.22
N ASN A 20 0.29 -4.40 -13.14
CA ASN A 20 1.66 -4.78 -12.83
C ASN A 20 2.32 -3.65 -12.03
N GLY A 21 2.12 -3.65 -10.71
CA GLY A 21 2.84 -2.78 -9.79
C GLY A 21 2.21 -1.40 -9.58
N PHE A 22 3.04 -0.48 -9.08
CA PHE A 22 2.75 0.95 -8.99
C PHE A 22 2.98 1.64 -10.33
N ASP A 23 2.48 2.87 -10.48
CA ASP A 23 2.76 3.66 -11.69
C ASP A 23 4.25 3.98 -11.83
N ASN A 24 4.70 4.20 -13.07
CA ASN A 24 6.11 4.44 -13.37
C ASN A 24 6.56 5.88 -13.04
N ASP A 25 5.61 6.81 -12.92
CA ASP A 25 5.91 8.24 -12.78
C ASP A 25 6.17 8.63 -11.32
N HIS A 26 5.45 8.01 -10.38
CA HIS A 26 5.47 8.30 -8.94
C HIS A 26 5.36 7.03 -8.07
N PRO A 27 6.25 6.04 -8.23
CA PRO A 27 6.24 4.87 -7.36
C PRO A 27 6.60 5.24 -5.91
N PRO A 28 6.16 4.44 -4.92
CA PRO A 28 6.56 4.62 -3.54
C PRO A 28 8.09 4.62 -3.39
N ASN A 29 8.62 5.52 -2.55
CA ASN A 29 10.06 5.60 -2.31
C ASN A 29 10.54 4.38 -1.51
N PRO A 30 11.45 3.54 -2.06
CA PRO A 30 11.93 2.34 -1.36
C PRO A 30 12.53 2.64 0.02
N LYS A 31 13.18 3.80 0.19
CA LYS A 31 13.78 4.18 1.49
C LYS A 31 12.74 4.32 2.61
N LEU A 32 11.51 4.71 2.28
CA LEU A 32 10.42 4.81 3.26
C LEU A 32 9.93 3.41 3.64
N ILE A 33 9.82 2.51 2.67
CA ILE A 33 9.42 1.12 2.85
C ILE A 33 10.47 0.35 3.69
N ASP A 34 11.74 0.46 3.30
CA ASP A 34 12.88 -0.23 3.92
C ASP A 34 13.14 0.18 5.38
N SER A 35 12.54 1.29 5.84
CA SER A 35 12.62 1.71 7.25
C SER A 35 11.91 0.75 8.20
N CYS A 36 11.02 -0.11 7.70
CA CYS A 36 10.33 -1.10 8.51
C CYS A 36 11.22 -2.34 8.76
N VAL A 37 11.65 -2.54 10.02
CA VAL A 37 12.44 -3.74 10.41
C VAL A 37 11.59 -4.95 10.79
N HIS A 38 10.29 -4.93 10.45
CA HIS A 38 9.31 -5.98 10.74
C HIS A 38 9.15 -6.38 12.23
N CYS A 39 9.38 -5.46 13.17
CA CYS A 39 9.33 -5.75 14.62
C CYS A 39 7.93 -6.02 15.21
N GLY A 40 6.85 -5.61 14.54
CA GLY A 40 5.48 -5.88 14.97
C GLY A 40 4.91 -4.97 16.07
N PHE A 41 5.61 -3.92 16.52
CA PHE A 41 5.08 -2.97 17.52
C PHE A 41 3.81 -2.24 17.03
N CYS A 42 3.63 -2.11 15.72
CA CYS A 42 2.45 -1.49 15.14
C CYS A 42 1.18 -2.36 15.20
N LEU A 43 1.28 -3.65 15.52
CA LEU A 43 0.14 -4.58 15.48
C LEU A 43 -0.90 -4.27 16.57
N SER A 44 -0.45 -4.09 17.80
CA SER A 44 -1.35 -3.85 18.94
C SER A 44 -2.00 -2.47 18.94
N THR A 45 -1.52 -1.52 18.13
CA THR A 45 -2.09 -0.18 18.02
C THR A 45 -3.01 -0.01 16.80
N CYS A 46 -2.84 -0.84 15.77
CA CYS A 46 -3.58 -0.70 14.52
C CYS A 46 -5.02 -1.23 14.65
N PRO A 47 -6.07 -0.38 14.48
CA PRO A 47 -7.45 -0.83 14.65
C PRO A 47 -7.89 -1.87 13.61
N SER A 48 -7.51 -1.71 12.33
CA SER A 48 -7.88 -2.65 11.27
C SER A 48 -7.33 -4.04 11.53
N TYR A 49 -6.06 -4.15 11.92
CA TYR A 49 -5.47 -5.43 12.31
C TYR A 49 -6.17 -6.04 13.53
N ARG A 50 -6.47 -5.24 14.55
CA ARG A 50 -7.12 -5.74 15.77
C ARG A 50 -8.53 -6.29 15.55
N VAL A 51 -9.24 -5.76 14.56
CA VAL A 51 -10.60 -6.21 14.22
C VAL A 51 -10.56 -7.35 13.21
N ILE A 52 -9.75 -7.25 12.16
CA ILE A 52 -9.72 -8.21 11.04
C ILE A 52 -8.84 -9.43 11.37
N GLY A 53 -7.80 -9.26 12.18
CA GLY A 53 -6.90 -10.33 12.63
C GLY A 53 -5.92 -10.86 11.59
N LYS A 54 -5.94 -10.32 10.36
CA LYS A 54 -5.02 -10.70 9.29
C LYS A 54 -3.81 -9.77 9.28
N GLU A 55 -2.61 -10.33 9.24
CA GLU A 55 -1.37 -9.56 9.27
C GLU A 55 -1.28 -8.53 8.15
N MET A 56 -1.76 -8.86 6.95
CA MET A 56 -1.72 -7.98 5.78
C MET A 56 -2.58 -6.73 5.95
N ASP A 57 -3.55 -6.75 6.87
CA ASP A 57 -4.36 -5.58 7.24
C ASP A 57 -3.68 -4.69 8.30
N SER A 58 -2.49 -5.06 8.77
CA SER A 58 -1.64 -4.27 9.67
C SER A 58 -0.75 -3.26 8.93
N PRO A 59 -0.20 -2.24 9.61
CA PRO A 59 0.70 -1.26 9.00
C PRO A 59 1.97 -1.94 8.45
N ARG A 60 2.51 -2.91 9.19
CA ARG A 60 3.67 -3.70 8.76
C ARG A 60 3.34 -4.59 7.57
N GLY A 61 2.19 -5.26 7.60
CA GLY A 61 1.74 -6.11 6.50
C GLY A 61 1.55 -5.34 5.20
N ARG A 62 1.01 -4.11 5.29
CA ARG A 62 0.88 -3.22 4.13
C ARG A 62 2.24 -2.78 3.58
N ILE A 63 3.20 -2.43 4.44
CA ILE A 63 4.55 -2.08 3.98
C ILE A 63 5.20 -3.28 3.29
N TYR A 64 5.02 -4.48 3.84
CA TYR A 64 5.48 -5.71 3.21
C TYR A 64 4.84 -5.93 1.83
N LEU A 65 3.53 -5.68 1.69
CA LEU A 65 2.84 -5.70 0.40
C LEU A 65 3.40 -4.65 -0.55
N MET A 66 3.58 -3.40 -0.10
CA MET A 66 4.14 -2.32 -0.91
C MET A 66 5.52 -2.70 -1.45
N ASP A 67 6.38 -3.27 -0.61
CA ASP A 67 7.71 -3.73 -1.03
C ASP A 67 7.63 -4.81 -2.12
N ALA A 68 6.81 -5.84 -1.90
CA ALA A 68 6.64 -6.93 -2.86
C ALA A 68 6.04 -6.46 -4.19
N ILE A 69 5.08 -5.53 -4.17
CA ILE A 69 4.49 -4.91 -5.36
C ILE A 69 5.55 -4.07 -6.09
N ASN A 70 6.34 -3.30 -5.35
CA ASN A 70 7.39 -2.44 -5.89
C ASN A 70 8.53 -3.23 -6.53
N LYS A 71 8.83 -4.43 -6.00
CA LYS A 71 9.78 -5.39 -6.58
C LYS A 71 9.20 -6.21 -7.74
N GLY A 72 7.90 -6.08 -8.02
CA GLY A 72 7.22 -6.86 -9.04
C GLY A 72 7.04 -8.34 -8.67
N GLU A 73 7.16 -8.70 -7.39
CA GLU A 73 6.99 -10.06 -6.89
C GLU A 73 5.51 -10.47 -6.83
N ILE A 74 4.63 -9.49 -6.60
CA ILE A 74 3.18 -9.66 -6.61
C ILE A 74 2.52 -8.53 -7.40
N SER A 75 1.38 -8.83 -8.02
CA SER A 75 0.59 -7.84 -8.75
C SER A 75 -0.36 -7.06 -7.83
N LEU A 76 -0.65 -5.82 -8.23
CA LEU A 76 -1.70 -5.02 -7.60
C LEU A 76 -3.05 -5.50 -8.15
N ASN A 77 -3.79 -6.24 -7.33
CA ASN A 77 -5.10 -6.82 -7.67
C ASN A 77 -6.11 -6.57 -6.53
N THR A 78 -7.36 -6.98 -6.71
CA THR A 78 -8.44 -6.76 -5.74
C THR A 78 -8.11 -7.26 -4.34
N ALA A 79 -7.47 -8.43 -4.19
CA ALA A 79 -7.13 -8.98 -2.88
C ALA A 79 -6.05 -8.14 -2.18
N THR A 80 -5.03 -7.73 -2.93
CA THR A 80 -3.97 -6.86 -2.43
C THR A 80 -4.51 -5.47 -2.07
N VAL A 81 -5.33 -4.87 -2.93
CA VAL A 81 -5.96 -3.56 -2.74
C VAL A 81 -6.88 -3.55 -1.52
N GLN A 82 -7.66 -4.61 -1.30
CA GLN A 82 -8.57 -4.72 -0.16
C GLN A 82 -7.83 -4.58 1.18
N HIS A 83 -6.59 -5.07 1.26
CA HIS A 83 -5.77 -4.82 2.44
C HIS A 83 -5.58 -3.31 2.60
N PHE A 84 -5.05 -2.60 1.60
CA PHE A 84 -4.87 -1.14 1.61
C PHE A 84 -6.14 -0.35 2.00
N ASP A 85 -7.29 -0.69 1.43
CA ASP A 85 -8.57 -0.02 1.69
C ASP A 85 -9.05 -0.15 3.13
N SER A 86 -8.63 -1.18 3.86
CA SER A 86 -9.00 -1.33 5.28
C SER A 86 -8.20 -0.40 6.23
N CYS A 87 -7.26 0.40 5.71
CA CYS A 87 -6.55 1.40 6.51
C CYS A 87 -7.45 2.59 6.85
N LEU A 88 -7.55 2.93 8.13
CA LEU A 88 -8.33 4.10 8.58
C LEU A 88 -7.56 5.42 8.50
N GLY A 89 -6.27 5.40 8.12
CA GLY A 89 -5.44 6.61 8.12
C GLY A 89 -5.19 7.24 9.49
N CYS A 90 -5.39 6.49 10.59
CA CYS A 90 -5.31 7.03 11.95
C CYS A 90 -3.88 7.35 12.45
N LEU A 91 -2.85 6.89 11.74
CA LEU A 91 -1.42 7.09 12.03
C LEU A 91 -0.92 6.64 13.42
N ALA A 92 -1.72 5.90 14.20
CA ALA A 92 -1.31 5.33 15.49
C ALA A 92 -0.04 4.43 15.38
N CYS A 93 0.20 3.88 14.20
CA CYS A 93 1.39 3.10 13.87
C CYS A 93 2.69 3.90 13.89
N VAL A 94 2.65 5.21 13.55
CA VAL A 94 3.83 6.07 13.46
C VAL A 94 4.41 6.30 14.86
N THR A 95 3.56 6.71 15.80
CA THR A 95 3.99 7.04 17.17
C THR A 95 4.54 5.85 17.94
N THR A 96 4.09 4.63 17.62
CA THR A 96 4.56 3.42 18.30
C THR A 96 5.79 2.78 17.65
N CYS A 97 6.18 3.21 16.44
CA CYS A 97 7.20 2.51 15.67
C CYS A 97 8.60 2.84 16.21
N PRO A 98 9.36 1.87 16.73
CA PRO A 98 10.72 2.13 17.23
C PRO A 98 11.73 2.42 16.11
N SER A 99 11.42 1.99 14.87
CA SER A 99 12.27 2.20 13.69
C SER A 99 12.02 3.55 13.01
N GLY A 100 11.02 4.31 13.46
CA GLY A 100 10.71 5.63 12.90
C GLY A 100 10.13 5.57 11.48
N VAL A 101 9.33 4.54 11.17
CA VAL A 101 8.60 4.46 9.89
C VAL A 101 7.70 5.69 9.72
N GLN A 102 7.88 6.39 8.60
CA GLN A 102 7.08 7.57 8.22
C GLN A 102 5.89 7.12 7.37
N TYR A 103 4.82 6.66 8.02
CA TYR A 103 3.63 6.12 7.34
C TYR A 103 2.76 7.20 6.64
N ASP A 104 3.01 8.47 6.95
CA ASP A 104 2.34 9.66 6.41
C ASP A 104 3.06 10.27 5.21
N LYS A 105 3.99 9.51 4.60
CA LYS A 105 4.88 9.97 3.53
C LYS A 105 4.86 9.05 2.32
#